data_AF-A0AAP0LX35-F1
#
_entry.id   AF-A0AAP0LX35-F1
#
_cell.length_a   1.000
_cell.length_b   1.000
_cell.length_c   1.000
_cell.angle_alpha   90.00
_cell.angle_beta   90.00
_cell.angle_gamma   90.00
#
_symmetry.space_group_name_H-M   'P 1'
#
loop_
_entity.id
_entity.type
_entity.pdbx_description
1 polymer ?
#
loop_
_entity_poly.entity_id
_entity_poly.type
_entity_poly.pdbx_seq_one_letter_code
_entity_poly.pdbx_strand_id
1 'polypeptide(L)'
;MFLSFKKEPARDTFKEIEAFLSANPTEIVTIILEDYVETPNGLTKVFNESGLMKYWFPVSKMPENGQDWPLVKDMVASNQRLIVFTSKKSKQESEGVAYQWNYMATDGLTLLLSTFTKYETVT
;
A
#
# COMPACT_ATOMS: atom_id res chain seq x y z
N MET A 1 -3.05 -2.24 9.62
CA MET A 1 -3.05 -0.78 9.96
C MET A 1 -3.21 0.04 8.67
N PHE A 2 -4.09 1.05 8.64
CA PHE A 2 -4.23 1.97 7.49
C PHE A 2 -3.68 3.33 7.89
N LEU A 3 -2.76 3.88 7.09
CA LEU A 3 -2.15 5.19 7.35
C LEU A 3 -2.50 6.15 6.22
N SER A 4 -3.19 7.24 6.55
CA SER A 4 -3.46 8.37 5.65
C SER A 4 -2.57 9.54 6.06
N PHE A 5 -1.75 10.06 5.15
CA PHE A 5 -0.70 11.04 5.48
C PHE A 5 -0.99 12.42 4.89
N LYS A 6 -1.06 13.43 5.76
CA LYS A 6 -0.94 14.85 5.35
C LYS A 6 0.53 15.27 5.41
N LYS A 7 1.15 15.43 4.23
CA LYS A 7 2.32 16.27 3.90
C LYS A 7 3.41 16.47 4.98
N GLU A 8 3.87 15.40 5.60
CA GLU A 8 5.17 15.33 6.28
C GLU A 8 6.27 14.87 5.30
N PRO A 9 7.57 15.01 5.59
CA PRO A 9 8.62 14.49 4.72
C PRO A 9 8.49 12.96 4.64
N ALA A 10 7.98 12.41 3.53
CA ALA A 10 7.67 10.97 3.49
C ALA A 10 8.88 10.06 3.66
N ARG A 11 10.12 10.58 3.59
CA ARG A 11 11.30 9.78 3.93
C ARG A 11 11.28 9.28 5.37
N ASP A 12 10.87 10.12 6.31
CA ASP A 12 10.84 9.75 7.73
C ASP A 12 9.65 8.81 7.98
N THR A 13 8.51 9.09 7.35
CA THR A 13 7.34 8.22 7.36
C THR A 13 7.61 6.82 6.78
N PHE A 14 8.28 6.70 5.62
CA PHE A 14 8.58 5.39 5.04
C PHE A 14 9.57 4.58 5.88
N LYS A 15 10.46 5.25 6.63
CA LYS A 15 11.30 4.57 7.61
C LYS A 15 10.52 4.07 8.82
N GLU A 16 9.52 4.81 9.28
CA GLU A 16 8.61 4.33 10.33
C GLU A 16 7.81 3.12 9.88
N ILE A 17 7.35 3.11 8.63
CA ILE A 17 6.65 1.94 8.05
C ILE A 17 7.60 0.75 7.95
N GLU A 18 8.86 0.97 7.56
CA GLU A 18 9.85 -0.10 7.52
C GLU A 18 10.08 -0.69 8.92
N ALA A 19 10.28 0.18 9.92
CA ALA A 19 10.45 -0.22 11.31
C ALA A 19 9.23 -0.98 11.83
N PHE A 20 8.02 -0.52 11.51
CA PHE A 20 6.77 -1.20 11.86
C PHE A 20 6.68 -2.59 11.23
N LEU A 21 6.91 -2.72 9.92
CA LEU A 21 6.86 -4.01 9.22
C LEU A 21 7.95 -4.97 9.72
N SER A 22 9.12 -4.44 10.09
CA SER A 22 10.22 -5.20 10.68
C SER A 22 9.84 -5.76 12.07
N ALA A 23 9.23 -4.93 12.92
CA ALA A 23 8.80 -5.32 14.26
C ALA A 23 7.57 -6.24 14.26
N ASN A 24 6.73 -6.18 13.22
CA ASN A 24 5.46 -6.89 13.12
C ASN A 24 5.44 -7.80 11.89
N PRO A 25 6.02 -9.02 11.94
CA PRO A 25 6.23 -9.87 10.76
C PRO A 25 4.94 -10.43 10.14
N THR A 26 3.82 -10.39 10.86
CA THR A 26 2.51 -10.89 10.41
C THR A 26 1.61 -9.80 9.85
N GLU A 27 1.98 -8.54 10.01
CA GLU A 27 1.13 -7.41 9.62
C GLU A 27 1.32 -7.06 8.14
N ILE A 28 0.23 -6.59 7.53
CA ILE A 28 0.20 -6.05 6.18
C ILE A 28 -0.10 -4.55 6.28
N VAL A 29 0.65 -3.76 5.52
CA VAL A 29 0.47 -2.31 5.40
C VAL A 29 0.01 -1.99 3.99
N THR A 30 -1.00 -1.14 3.87
CA THR A 30 -1.47 -0.58 2.60
C THR A 30 -1.21 0.93 2.61
N ILE A 31 -0.61 1.45 1.55
CA ILE A 31 -0.34 2.88 1.34
C ILE A 31 -1.08 3.34 0.10
N ILE A 32 -1.77 4.48 0.18
CA ILE A 32 -2.35 5.15 -0.99
C ILE A 32 -1.60 6.47 -1.20
N LEU A 33 -0.98 6.59 -2.37
CA LEU A 33 -0.22 7.76 -2.76
C LEU A 33 -1.12 8.74 -3.53
N GLU A 34 -1.66 9.70 -2.79
CA GLU A 34 -2.39 10.83 -3.34
C GLU A 34 -1.42 11.92 -3.74
N ASP A 35 -1.31 12.17 -5.05
CA ASP A 35 -0.58 13.30 -5.64
C ASP A 35 0.89 13.49 -5.16
N TYR A 36 1.50 12.42 -4.62
CA TYR A 36 2.73 12.56 -3.82
C TYR A 36 4.00 12.79 -4.64
N VAL A 37 4.10 12.22 -5.85
CA VAL A 37 5.31 12.30 -6.67
C VAL A 37 4.95 12.58 -8.13
N GLU A 38 5.28 13.78 -8.60
CA GLU A 38 5.22 14.16 -10.02
C GLU A 38 6.48 13.73 -10.79
N THR A 39 7.61 13.61 -10.11
CA THR A 39 8.88 13.26 -10.74
C THR A 39 8.88 11.79 -11.19
N PRO A 40 9.19 11.49 -12.47
CA PRO A 40 9.34 10.11 -12.93
C PRO A 40 10.33 9.34 -12.06
N ASN A 41 9.98 8.12 -11.65
CA ASN A 41 10.80 7.22 -10.81
C ASN A 41 11.13 7.73 -9.39
N GLY A 42 10.58 8.86 -8.95
CA GLY A 42 10.82 9.39 -7.60
C GLY A 42 10.32 8.44 -6.51
N LEU A 43 9.23 7.72 -6.76
CA LEU A 43 8.66 6.75 -5.81
C LEU A 43 9.59 5.56 -5.60
N THR A 44 9.99 4.90 -6.67
CA THR A 44 10.87 3.72 -6.62
C THR A 44 12.18 4.02 -5.90
N LYS A 45 12.74 5.22 -6.09
CA LYS A 45 13.94 5.66 -5.36
C LYS A 45 13.69 5.71 -3.85
N VAL A 46 12.60 6.35 -3.42
CA VAL A 46 12.29 6.51 -2.00
C VAL A 46 11.97 5.17 -1.32
N PHE A 47 11.26 4.25 -2.00
CA PHE A 47 11.01 2.89 -1.48
C PHE A 47 12.30 2.06 -1.35
N ASN A 48 13.24 2.22 -2.28
CA ASN A 48 14.56 1.56 -2.18
C ASN A 48 15.37 2.14 -1.02
N GLU A 49 15.47 3.47 -0.91
CA GLU A 49 16.23 4.14 0.15
C GLU A 49 15.67 3.90 1.55
N SER A 50 14.36 3.65 1.67
CA SER A 50 13.71 3.28 2.94
C SER A 50 13.80 1.80 3.26
N GLY A 51 14.27 0.95 2.34
CA GLY A 51 14.34 -0.51 2.56
C GLY A 51 12.98 -1.23 2.44
N LEU A 52 11.94 -0.54 1.99
CA LEU A 52 10.58 -1.09 1.89
C LEU A 52 10.38 -2.06 0.71
N MET A 53 11.25 -2.02 -0.31
CA MET A 53 11.12 -2.89 -1.49
C MET A 53 11.14 -4.39 -1.16
N LYS A 54 11.77 -4.80 -0.05
CA LYS A 54 11.76 -6.20 0.42
C LYS A 54 10.37 -6.68 0.88
N TYR A 55 9.46 -5.75 1.15
CA TYR A 55 8.07 -6.03 1.54
C TYR A 55 7.07 -5.87 0.39
N TRP A 56 7.52 -5.40 -0.78
CA TRP A 56 6.64 -4.97 -1.87
C TRP A 56 5.77 -6.10 -2.41
N PHE A 57 4.45 -5.88 -2.42
CA PHE A 57 3.50 -6.76 -3.07
C PHE A 57 3.36 -6.40 -4.56
N PRO A 58 3.74 -7.30 -5.48
CA PRO A 58 3.80 -6.97 -6.90
C PRO A 58 2.41 -6.87 -7.53
N VAL A 59 2.24 -5.93 -8.45
CA VAL A 59 1.00 -5.73 -9.21
C VAL A 59 0.57 -7.00 -9.95
N SER A 60 1.51 -7.79 -10.45
CA SER A 60 1.23 -9.07 -11.14
C SER A 60 0.59 -10.15 -10.26
N LYS A 61 0.58 -9.97 -8.94
CA LYS A 61 -0.12 -10.85 -8.00
C LYS A 61 -1.40 -10.22 -7.44
N MET A 62 -1.72 -9.00 -7.85
CA MET A 62 -2.97 -8.37 -7.46
C MET A 62 -4.12 -9.02 -8.24
N PRO A 63 -5.31 -9.11 -7.62
CA PRO A 63 -6.47 -9.64 -8.31
C PRO A 63 -6.83 -8.77 -9.50
N GLU A 64 -7.09 -9.41 -10.64
CA GLU A 64 -7.66 -8.79 -11.83
C GLU A 64 -9.11 -9.27 -12.01
N ASN A 65 -9.98 -8.45 -12.59
CA ASN A 65 -11.31 -8.88 -13.06
C ASN A 65 -12.17 -9.62 -12.01
N GLY A 66 -12.14 -9.16 -10.75
CA GLY A 66 -12.96 -9.74 -9.68
C GLY A 66 -12.42 -11.03 -9.07
N GLN A 67 -11.16 -11.39 -9.32
CA GLN A 67 -10.47 -12.44 -8.57
C GLN A 67 -10.29 -12.06 -7.09
N ASP A 68 -10.09 -13.05 -6.24
CA ASP A 68 -9.79 -12.83 -4.83
C ASP A 68 -8.34 -12.42 -4.60
N TRP A 69 -8.11 -11.63 -3.55
CA TRP A 69 -6.76 -11.37 -3.05
C TRP A 69 -6.10 -12.66 -2.56
N PRO A 70 -4.76 -12.80 -2.67
CA PRO A 70 -4.07 -13.90 -2.01
C PRO A 70 -4.32 -13.91 -0.51
N LEU A 71 -4.25 -15.10 0.08
CA LEU A 71 -4.45 -15.25 1.51
C LEU A 71 -3.36 -14.49 2.27
N VAL A 72 -3.73 -13.83 3.36
CA VAL A 72 -2.80 -13.11 4.25
C VAL A 72 -1.62 -14.00 4.66
N LYS A 73 -1.87 -15.29 4.93
CA LYS A 73 -0.81 -16.24 5.29
C LYS A 73 0.25 -16.40 4.19
N ASP A 74 -0.14 -16.34 2.92
CA ASP A 74 0.76 -16.53 1.77
C ASP A 74 1.55 -15.24 1.48
N MET A 75 0.89 -14.09 1.67
CA MET A 75 1.54 -12.77 1.64
C MET A 75 2.61 -12.65 2.73
N VAL A 76 2.28 -13.08 3.94
CA VAL A 76 3.21 -13.10 5.08
C VAL A 76 4.37 -14.08 4.84
N ALA A 77 4.06 -15.30 4.40
CA ALA A 77 5.07 -16.33 4.13
C ALA A 77 6.08 -15.90 3.04
N SER A 78 5.65 -15.12 2.06
CA SER A 78 6.52 -14.57 1.01
C SER A 78 7.15 -13.22 1.35
N ASN A 79 6.90 -12.69 2.56
CA ASN A 79 7.25 -11.34 3.00
C ASN A 79 6.72 -10.22 2.10
N GLN A 80 5.71 -10.47 1.27
CA GLN A 80 5.07 -9.48 0.40
C GLN A 80 3.92 -8.81 1.15
N ARG A 81 4.25 -7.90 2.06
CA ARG A 81 3.35 -7.35 3.09
C ARG A 81 3.09 -5.84 2.96
N LEU A 82 3.59 -5.22 1.89
CA LEU A 82 3.38 -3.81 1.58
C LEU A 82 2.61 -3.69 0.25
N ILE A 83 1.35 -3.28 0.33
CA ILE A 83 0.52 -2.95 -0.84
C ILE A 83 0.58 -1.43 -1.05
N VAL A 84 0.87 -1.00 -2.28
CA VAL A 84 0.95 0.42 -2.61
C VAL A 84 0.05 0.73 -3.79
N PHE A 85 -0.86 1.67 -3.57
CA PHE A 85 -1.73 2.23 -4.59
C PHE A 85 -1.33 3.66 -4.94
N THR A 86 -1.68 4.09 -6.14
CA THR A 86 -1.53 5.45 -6.60
C THR A 86 -2.83 5.99 -7.19
N SER A 87 -3.05 7.28 -6.99
CA SER A 87 -4.12 8.06 -7.63
C SER A 87 -3.84 8.39 -9.10
N LYS A 88 -2.63 8.15 -9.62
CA LYS A 88 -2.22 8.49 -11.00
C LYS A 88 -2.15 7.26 -11.90
N LYS A 89 -3.10 7.14 -12.85
CA LYS A 89 -3.22 5.98 -13.75
C LYS A 89 -1.92 5.67 -14.52
N SER A 90 -1.23 6.70 -15.01
CA SER A 90 0.01 6.55 -15.79
C SER A 90 1.13 5.80 -15.06
N LYS A 91 1.17 5.89 -13.72
CA LYS A 91 2.20 5.23 -12.90
C LYS A 91 2.07 3.72 -12.85
N GLN A 92 0.91 3.16 -13.15
CA GLN A 92 0.77 1.70 -13.23
C GLN A 92 1.58 1.14 -14.39
N GLU A 93 1.52 1.78 -15.55
CA GLU A 93 2.25 1.36 -16.74
C GLU A 93 3.73 1.73 -16.66
N SER A 94 4.06 2.93 -16.18
CA SER A 94 5.44 3.44 -16.19
C SER A 94 6.29 3.00 -15.00
N GLU A 95 5.69 2.80 -13.82
CA GLU A 95 6.40 2.57 -12.57
C GLU A 95 5.96 1.25 -11.88
N GLY A 96 4.95 0.55 -12.41
CA GLY A 96 4.44 -0.69 -11.80
C GLY A 96 3.74 -0.47 -10.46
N VAL A 97 3.14 0.71 -10.25
CA VAL A 97 2.39 1.03 -9.01
C VAL A 97 0.89 0.95 -9.28
N ALA A 98 0.16 0.17 -8.49
CA ALA A 98 -1.24 -0.13 -8.73
C ALA A 98 -2.13 1.12 -8.76
N TYR A 99 -2.85 1.37 -9.85
CA TYR A 99 -3.82 2.45 -9.90
C TYR A 99 -5.05 2.08 -9.07
N GLN A 100 -5.31 2.85 -8.02
CA GLN A 100 -6.27 2.51 -6.96
C GLN A 100 -7.66 2.10 -7.50
N TRP A 101 -8.17 2.81 -8.51
CA TRP A 101 -9.52 2.59 -9.03
C TRP A 101 -9.68 1.28 -9.81
N ASN A 102 -8.58 0.69 -10.29
CA ASN A 102 -8.62 -0.64 -10.90
C ASN A 102 -8.89 -1.76 -9.88
N TYR A 103 -8.59 -1.52 -8.61
CA TYR A 103 -8.63 -2.54 -7.55
C TYR A 103 -9.64 -2.21 -6.43
N MET A 104 -10.20 -1.00 -6.41
CA MET A 104 -11.01 -0.49 -5.28
C MET A 104 -12.50 -0.25 -5.58
N ALA A 105 -13.03 -0.52 -6.79
CA ALA A 105 -14.47 -0.45 -7.10
C ALA A 105 -15.11 -1.86 -7.04
N THR A 106 -16.24 -2.15 -6.37
CA THR A 106 -17.32 -1.29 -5.83
C THR A 106 -17.87 -1.79 -4.48
N ASP A 107 -17.44 -2.95 -3.96
CA ASP A 107 -18.00 -3.53 -2.72
C ASP A 107 -17.00 -3.57 -1.55
N GLY A 108 -15.69 -3.53 -1.84
CA GLY A 108 -14.64 -3.62 -0.82
C GLY A 108 -14.44 -2.36 0.02
N LEU A 109 -14.65 -1.17 -0.57
CA LEU A 109 -14.51 0.12 0.12
C LEU A 109 -15.56 0.31 1.22
N THR A 110 -16.80 -0.13 1.01
CA THR A 110 -17.85 -0.04 2.03
C THR A 110 -17.52 -0.92 3.24
N LEU A 111 -16.95 -2.11 3.02
CA LEU A 111 -16.55 -3.03 4.10
C LEU A 111 -15.30 -2.51 4.84
N LEU A 112 -14.32 -1.98 4.12
CA LEU A 112 -13.13 -1.36 4.70
C LEU A 112 -13.50 -0.11 5.51
N LEU A 113 -14.26 0.83 4.94
CA LEU A 113 -14.68 2.06 5.61
C LEU A 113 -15.56 1.79 6.84
N SER A 114 -16.50 0.84 6.77
CA SER A 114 -17.33 0.44 7.93
C SER A 114 -16.53 -0.26 9.02
N THR A 115 -15.47 -0.99 8.66
CA THR A 115 -14.54 -1.55 9.64
C THR A 115 -13.74 -0.44 10.32
N PHE A 116 -13.34 0.61 9.60
CA PHE A 116 -12.58 1.74 10.18
C PHE A 116 -13.41 2.63 11.11
N THR A 117 -14.68 2.91 10.79
CA THR A 117 -15.53 3.74 11.67
C THR A 117 -15.76 3.08 13.04
N LYS A 118 -15.75 1.74 13.10
CA LYS A 118 -15.86 0.98 14.34
C LYS A 118 -14.68 1.19 15.29
N TYR A 119 -13.49 1.52 14.77
CA TYR A 119 -12.27 1.68 15.57
C TYR A 119 -11.90 3.15 15.85
N GLU A 120 -12.53 4.13 15.19
CA GLU A 120 -12.34 5.56 15.51
C GLU A 120 -13.20 6.06 16.69
N THR A 121 -14.28 5.36 17.07
CA THR A 121 -15.12 5.75 18.22
C THR A 121 -14.63 5.24 19.57
N VAL A 122 -13.35 4.86 19.69
CA VAL A 122 -12.72 4.52 20.97
C VAL A 122 -11.43 5.34 21.12
N THR A 123 -11.53 6.66 21.23
CA THR A 123 -11.38 7.46 22.47
C THR A 123 -11.26 8.93 22.07
#